data_AF-N4U596-F1
#
_entry.id   AF-N4U596-F1
#
_cell.length_a   1.000
_cell.length_b   1.000
_cell.length_c   1.000
_cell.angle_alpha   90.00
_cell.angle_beta   90.00
_cell.angle_gamma   90.00
#
_symmetry.space_group_name_H-M   'P 1'
#
loop_
_entity.id
_entity.type
_entity.pdbx_description
1 polymer ?
#
loop_
_entity_poly.entity_id
_entity_poly.type
_entity_poly.pdbx_seq_one_letter_code
_entity_poly.pdbx_strand_id
1 'polypeptide(L)'
;MASPPRQILCNLIIREVTDGGTPKLVHLHSSRNFIISLNTKGIRISFPRNPDRSIWSWYSADLATTDSALYHITIELPPRGFTATHHELTVKQNELLSGLGGELSEYRLVNLQISPHFNTTVIGFGLPFHGANATVDDWVNKHTPIAGVTPLPEILKTRNFTLLVKASKHDLDNMIKGINDRHQRSDYGFGTDHGWNWERYNRQIPQTRGMLFPQTIRFKDRNERDTAWTQVHVQDVWDFHHDLEHVNDVEMPALI
;
A
#
# COMPACT_ATOMS: atom_id res chain seq x y z
N MET A 1 13.13 25.68 -2.68
CA MET A 1 12.38 24.71 -3.50
C MET A 1 11.30 24.11 -2.62
N ALA A 2 10.05 24.06 -3.08
CA ALA A 2 8.97 23.42 -2.33
C ALA A 2 9.20 21.90 -2.27
N SER A 3 8.98 21.28 -1.11
CA SER A 3 9.01 19.83 -0.99
C SER A 3 7.92 19.19 -1.84
N PRO A 4 8.18 18.09 -2.57
CA PRO A 4 7.17 17.44 -3.39
C PRO A 4 5.96 17.02 -2.54
N PRO A 5 4.75 17.05 -3.12
CA PRO A 5 3.52 16.73 -2.39
C PRO A 5 3.55 15.28 -1.91
N ARG A 6 3.18 15.04 -0.64
CA ARG A 6 3.08 13.68 -0.06
C ARG A 6 2.01 12.83 -0.76
N GLN A 7 0.99 13.48 -1.32
CA GLN A 7 -0.09 12.86 -2.08
C GLN A 7 -0.66 13.87 -3.09
N ILE A 8 -1.15 13.38 -4.21
CA ILE A 8 -1.82 14.16 -5.26
C ILE A 8 -3.26 13.69 -5.35
N LEU A 9 -4.22 14.59 -5.12
CA LEU A 9 -5.63 14.27 -5.29
C LEU A 9 -5.94 13.97 -6.76
N CYS A 10 -6.75 12.95 -6.99
CA CYS A 10 -7.09 12.53 -8.34
C CYS A 10 -8.56 12.14 -8.47
N ASN A 11 -9.02 12.11 -9.71
CA ASN A 11 -10.28 11.47 -10.10
C ASN A 11 -9.94 10.23 -10.91
N LEU A 12 -10.71 9.15 -10.71
CA LEU A 12 -10.54 7.93 -11.48
C LEU A 12 -11.48 7.96 -12.69
N ILE A 13 -10.93 7.73 -13.88
CA ILE A 13 -11.70 7.61 -15.12
C ILE A 13 -11.88 6.12 -15.42
N ILE A 14 -13.12 5.68 -15.47
CA ILE A 14 -13.52 4.30 -15.73
C ILE A 14 -14.12 4.23 -17.14
N ARG A 15 -13.72 3.20 -17.90
CA ARG A 15 -14.31 2.90 -19.20
C ARG A 15 -15.42 1.87 -19.00
N GLU A 16 -16.65 2.27 -19.24
CA GLU A 16 -17.82 1.41 -19.24
C GLU A 16 -18.08 0.94 -20.67
N VAL A 17 -18.14 -0.38 -20.88
CA VAL A 17 -18.48 -0.95 -22.19
C VAL A 17 -19.99 -0.85 -22.35
N THR A 18 -20.45 -0.13 -23.36
CA THR A 18 -21.88 -0.06 -23.70
C THR A 18 -22.18 -0.96 -24.89
N ASP A 19 -23.41 -1.47 -24.97
CA ASP A 19 -23.88 -2.34 -26.06
C ASP A 19 -23.75 -1.68 -27.46
N GLY A 20 -23.58 -0.36 -27.52
CA GLY A 20 -23.39 0.43 -28.75
C GLY A 20 -21.96 0.53 -29.27
N GLY A 21 -20.99 -0.16 -28.67
CA GLY A 21 -19.60 -0.24 -29.17
C GLY A 21 -18.71 0.97 -28.89
N THR A 22 -19.27 2.11 -28.46
CA THR A 22 -18.49 3.25 -27.94
C THR A 22 -18.37 3.17 -26.41
N PRO A 23 -17.16 3.06 -25.85
CA PRO A 23 -16.99 3.00 -24.40
C PRO A 23 -17.35 4.35 -23.78
N LYS A 24 -18.27 4.33 -22.81
CA LYS A 24 -18.64 5.51 -22.03
C LYS A 24 -17.58 5.75 -20.97
N LEU A 25 -17.03 6.96 -20.92
CA LEU A 25 -16.09 7.35 -19.86
C LEU A 25 -16.89 7.89 -18.67
N VAL A 26 -16.75 7.22 -17.52
CA VAL A 26 -17.41 7.62 -16.27
C VAL A 26 -16.36 8.06 -15.27
N HIS A 27 -16.65 9.15 -14.59
CA HIS A 27 -15.73 9.79 -13.66
C HIS A 27 -16.11 9.49 -12.23
N LEU A 28 -15.16 8.94 -11.49
CA LEU A 28 -15.24 8.87 -10.04
C LEU A 28 -14.55 10.11 -9.46
N HIS A 29 -15.33 11.18 -9.27
CA HIS A 29 -14.82 12.41 -8.66
C HIS A 29 -14.64 12.25 -7.16
N SER A 30 -13.47 12.63 -6.65
CA SER A 30 -13.28 12.74 -5.20
C SER A 30 -14.36 13.65 -4.59
N SER A 31 -14.97 13.20 -3.50
CA SER A 31 -16.09 13.86 -2.83
C SER A 31 -15.89 13.87 -1.32
N ARG A 32 -16.87 14.38 -0.57
CA ARG A 32 -16.86 14.28 0.89
C ARG A 32 -16.98 12.84 1.41
N ASN A 33 -17.53 11.94 0.59
CA ASN A 33 -17.81 10.55 0.96
C ASN A 33 -16.70 9.57 0.55
N PHE A 34 -15.77 9.99 -0.32
CA PHE A 34 -14.55 9.23 -0.60
C PHE A 34 -13.52 10.13 -1.31
N ILE A 35 -12.24 9.83 -1.12
CA ILE A 35 -11.12 10.58 -1.71
C ILE A 35 -10.22 9.59 -2.44
N ILE A 36 -9.85 9.92 -3.68
CA ILE A 36 -8.83 9.18 -4.43
C ILE A 36 -7.57 10.05 -4.49
N SER A 37 -6.42 9.45 -4.18
CA SER A 37 -5.13 10.11 -4.29
C SER A 37 -4.05 9.18 -4.82
N LEU A 38 -3.04 9.76 -5.46
CA LEU A 38 -1.79 9.10 -5.85
C LEU A 38 -0.70 9.47 -4.84
N ASN A 39 0.01 8.49 -4.31
CA ASN A 39 1.15 8.67 -3.41
C ASN A 39 2.34 7.78 -3.81
N THR A 40 3.43 7.82 -3.05
CA THR A 40 4.66 7.07 -3.34
C THR A 40 4.53 5.55 -3.18
N LYS A 41 3.38 5.04 -2.73
CA LYS A 41 3.06 3.61 -2.73
C LYS A 41 2.21 3.21 -3.94
N GLY A 42 1.28 4.06 -4.35
CA GLY A 42 0.38 3.82 -5.47
C GLY A 42 -0.93 4.62 -5.33
N ILE A 43 -2.04 4.01 -5.71
CA ILE A 43 -3.36 4.64 -5.70
C ILE A 43 -4.04 4.37 -4.37
N ARG A 44 -4.49 5.41 -3.69
CA ARG A 44 -5.20 5.33 -2.41
C ARG A 44 -6.65 5.77 -2.58
N ILE A 45 -7.57 4.96 -2.07
CA ILE A 45 -8.98 5.28 -1.94
C ILE A 45 -9.27 5.39 -0.43
N SER A 46 -9.85 6.52 -0.02
CA SER A 46 -10.11 6.81 1.39
C SER A 46 -11.59 7.05 1.62
N PHE A 47 -12.14 6.45 2.67
CA PHE A 47 -13.54 6.58 3.05
C PHE A 47 -13.65 7.18 4.45
N PRO A 48 -14.58 8.10 4.71
CA PRO A 48 -14.79 8.64 6.04
C PRO A 48 -15.42 7.58 6.96
N ARG A 49 -14.86 7.44 8.16
CA ARG A 49 -15.40 6.61 9.23
C ARG A 49 -16.53 7.34 9.96
N ASN A 50 -17.35 6.59 10.70
CA ASN A 50 -18.28 7.18 11.67
C ASN A 50 -17.52 8.15 12.58
N PRO A 51 -18.02 9.35 12.91
CA PRO A 51 -17.35 10.23 13.86
C PRO A 51 -17.29 9.67 15.30
N ASP A 52 -18.19 8.75 15.66
CA ASP A 52 -18.17 8.09 16.98
C ASP A 52 -16.99 7.13 17.09
N ARG A 53 -16.05 7.45 17.98
CA ARG A 53 -14.81 6.67 18.19
C ARG A 53 -15.00 5.40 18.98
N SER A 54 -16.11 5.24 19.70
CA SER A 54 -16.39 4.02 20.48
C SER A 54 -16.54 2.77 19.61
N ILE A 55 -16.86 2.99 18.33
CA ILE A 55 -17.08 1.95 17.31
C ILE A 55 -15.95 1.89 16.26
N TRP A 56 -14.86 2.65 16.45
CA TRP A 56 -13.73 2.61 15.53
C TRP A 56 -12.97 1.29 15.63
N SER A 57 -12.57 0.78 14.47
CA SER A 57 -11.51 -0.19 14.40
C SER A 57 -10.16 0.55 14.38
N TRP A 58 -9.23 0.19 15.27
CA TRP A 58 -7.88 0.74 15.35
C TRP A 58 -6.96 0.30 14.19
N TYR A 59 -7.49 -0.50 13.26
CA TYR A 59 -6.71 -1.05 12.15
C TYR A 59 -6.49 0.02 11.08
N SER A 60 -5.26 0.47 10.95
CA SER A 60 -4.82 1.40 9.90
C SER A 60 -4.08 0.67 8.77
N ALA A 61 -4.43 1.02 7.53
CA ALA A 61 -3.68 0.60 6.36
C ALA A 61 -2.28 1.23 6.29
N ASP A 62 -1.98 2.22 7.13
CA ASP A 62 -0.69 2.88 7.16
C ASP A 62 0.29 2.28 8.15
N LEU A 63 -0.05 1.17 8.83
CA LEU A 63 0.76 0.54 9.88
C LEU A 63 1.02 1.45 11.09
N ALA A 64 0.46 2.66 11.07
CA ALA A 64 0.50 3.58 12.19
C ALA A 64 -0.62 3.21 13.16
N THR A 65 -0.28 3.15 14.45
CA THR A 65 -1.24 3.07 15.56
C THR A 65 -1.99 4.38 15.78
N THR A 66 -1.81 5.36 14.89
CA THR A 66 -2.48 6.66 14.96
C THR A 66 -3.91 6.56 14.46
N ASP A 67 -4.83 7.05 15.29
CA ASP A 67 -6.20 7.34 14.93
C ASP A 67 -6.32 8.07 13.59
N SER A 68 -7.19 7.56 12.72
CA SER A 68 -7.54 8.23 11.48
C SER A 68 -9.06 8.25 11.32
N ALA A 69 -9.61 9.43 11.06
CA ALA A 69 -11.00 9.59 10.66
C ALA A 69 -11.30 9.01 9.27
N LEU A 70 -10.25 8.62 8.53
CA LEU A 70 -10.35 8.01 7.21
C LEU A 70 -9.90 6.54 7.27
N TYR A 71 -10.69 5.70 6.62
CA TYR A 71 -10.32 4.34 6.28
C TYR A 71 -9.64 4.33 4.91
N HIS A 72 -8.39 3.86 4.87
CA HIS A 72 -7.58 3.88 3.65
C HIS A 72 -7.47 2.48 3.05
N ILE A 73 -7.71 2.38 1.75
CA ILE A 73 -7.36 1.22 0.94
C ILE A 73 -6.34 1.68 -0.09
N THR A 74 -5.19 1.03 -0.16
CA THR A 74 -4.12 1.39 -1.10
C THR A 74 -3.86 0.24 -2.07
N ILE A 75 -3.96 0.53 -3.36
CA ILE A 75 -3.45 -0.33 -4.44
C ILE A 75 -1.98 0.05 -4.60
N GLU A 76 -1.10 -0.74 -4.01
CA GLU A 76 0.35 -0.51 -4.15
C GLU A 76 0.80 -0.92 -5.55
N LEU A 77 1.42 0.04 -6.26
CA LEU A 77 2.01 -0.22 -7.56
C LEU A 77 3.36 -0.90 -7.38
N PRO A 78 3.65 -1.98 -8.14
CA PRO A 78 4.91 -2.70 -8.03
C PRO A 78 6.08 -1.80 -8.47
N PRO A 79 7.16 -1.63 -7.68
CA PRO A 79 8.31 -0.85 -8.09
C PRO A 79 8.87 -1.38 -9.42
N ARG A 80 9.01 -0.51 -10.43
CA ARG A 80 9.46 -0.86 -11.79
C ARG A 80 8.58 -1.89 -12.53
N GLY A 81 7.42 -2.27 -11.98
CA GLY A 81 6.49 -3.26 -12.55
C GLY A 81 5.26 -2.64 -13.23
N PHE A 82 5.30 -1.35 -13.54
CA PHE A 82 4.24 -0.62 -14.25
C PHE A 82 4.85 0.42 -15.19
N THR A 83 4.06 0.81 -16.19
CA THR A 83 4.35 1.94 -17.06
C THR A 83 3.43 3.09 -16.69
N ALA A 84 3.99 4.30 -16.61
CA ALA A 84 3.24 5.53 -16.40
C ALA A 84 3.48 6.48 -17.56
N THR A 85 2.40 6.97 -18.16
CA THR A 85 2.44 8.08 -19.12
C THR A 85 1.53 9.19 -18.64
N HIS A 86 1.89 10.43 -18.89
CA HIS A 86 1.03 11.57 -18.59
C HIS A 86 1.15 12.65 -19.66
N HIS A 87 0.03 13.33 -19.91
CA HIS A 87 -0.06 14.46 -20.83
C HIS A 87 -1.07 15.49 -20.33
N GLU A 88 -0.90 16.74 -20.77
CA GLU A 88 -1.80 17.84 -20.43
C GLU A 88 -3.18 17.65 -21.07
N LEU A 89 -4.20 18.16 -20.39
CA LEU A 89 -5.56 18.05 -20.88
C LEU A 89 -5.79 18.98 -22.07
N THR A 90 -6.27 18.42 -23.18
CA THR A 90 -6.59 19.18 -24.39
C THR A 90 -8.08 19.50 -24.48
N VAL A 91 -8.45 20.54 -25.26
CA VAL A 91 -9.85 20.98 -25.44
C VAL A 91 -10.80 19.85 -25.86
N LYS A 92 -10.35 18.94 -26.74
CA LYS A 92 -11.13 17.77 -27.19
C LYS A 92 -11.42 16.75 -26.08
N GLN A 93 -10.53 16.66 -25.09
CA GLN A 93 -10.74 15.79 -23.93
C GLN A 93 -11.62 16.48 -22.90
N ASN A 94 -11.63 17.81 -22.82
CA ASN A 94 -12.43 18.57 -21.87
C ASN A 94 -13.94 18.42 -22.08
N GLU A 95 -14.41 18.29 -23.33
CA GLU A 95 -15.83 18.01 -23.63
C GLU A 95 -16.30 16.70 -22.99
N LEU A 96 -15.42 15.69 -22.90
CA LEU A 96 -15.64 14.41 -22.21
C LEU A 96 -15.48 14.49 -20.68
N LEU A 97 -14.90 15.57 -20.16
CA LEU A 97 -14.52 15.74 -18.75
C LEU A 97 -15.17 17.01 -18.15
N SER A 98 -16.46 17.20 -18.44
CA SER A 98 -17.25 18.37 -18.04
C SER A 98 -17.30 18.55 -16.51
N GLY A 99 -17.05 19.76 -16.01
CA GLY A 99 -17.13 20.08 -14.56
C GLY A 99 -15.81 20.35 -13.85
N LEU A 100 -14.68 20.42 -14.59
CA LEU A 100 -13.40 20.84 -14.04
C LEU A 100 -13.33 22.36 -13.89
N GLY A 101 -12.90 22.84 -12.73
CA GLY A 101 -12.64 24.27 -12.48
C GLY A 101 -11.16 24.63 -12.68
N GLY A 102 -10.88 25.83 -13.20
CA GLY A 102 -9.50 26.28 -13.47
C GLY A 102 -9.06 26.07 -14.92
N GLU A 103 -7.78 26.30 -15.20
CA GLU A 103 -7.25 26.18 -16.56
C GLU A 103 -6.90 24.74 -16.91
N LEU A 104 -7.14 24.33 -18.17
CA LEU A 104 -6.87 22.97 -18.63
C LEU A 104 -5.39 22.58 -18.55
N SER A 105 -4.50 23.57 -18.69
CA SER A 105 -3.04 23.43 -18.53
C SER A 105 -2.63 22.94 -17.14
N GLU A 106 -3.47 23.16 -16.12
CA GLU A 106 -3.23 22.70 -14.75
C GLU A 106 -3.56 21.22 -14.56
N TYR A 107 -4.30 20.63 -15.51
CA TYR A 107 -4.76 19.24 -15.45
C TYR A 107 -3.92 18.33 -16.34
N ARG A 108 -3.62 17.15 -15.81
CA ARG A 108 -2.93 16.08 -16.53
C ARG A 108 -3.71 14.79 -16.44
N LEU A 109 -3.73 14.05 -17.54
CA LEU A 109 -4.27 12.70 -17.60
C LEU A 109 -3.11 11.72 -17.47
N VAL A 110 -3.14 10.90 -16.42
CA VAL A 110 -2.10 9.91 -16.10
C VAL A 110 -2.65 8.53 -16.41
N ASN A 111 -1.95 7.77 -17.26
CA ASN A 111 -2.26 6.37 -17.51
C ASN A 111 -1.23 5.49 -16.81
N LEU A 112 -1.72 4.58 -15.99
CA LEU A 112 -0.91 3.61 -15.25
C LEU A 112 -1.29 2.23 -15.74
N GLN A 113 -0.33 1.51 -16.29
CA GLN A 113 -0.51 0.14 -16.79
C GLN A 113 0.43 -0.79 -16.04
N ILE A 114 -0.14 -1.72 -15.28
CA ILE A 114 0.64 -2.73 -14.55
C ILE A 114 1.08 -3.80 -15.54
N SER A 115 2.37 -4.14 -15.52
CA SER A 115 2.94 -5.15 -16.41
C SER A 115 2.35 -6.54 -16.10
N PRO A 116 2.12 -7.40 -17.12
CA PRO A 116 1.43 -8.69 -16.92
C PRO A 116 2.07 -9.61 -15.87
N HIS A 117 3.40 -9.52 -15.74
CA HIS A 117 4.26 -10.34 -14.88
C HIS A 117 4.31 -9.85 -13.43
N PHE A 118 3.71 -8.70 -13.14
CA PHE A 118 3.67 -8.11 -11.81
C PHE A 118 2.23 -8.07 -11.30
N ASN A 119 2.09 -8.19 -9.99
CA ASN A 119 0.81 -8.03 -9.30
C ASN A 119 0.85 -6.76 -8.45
N THR A 120 -0.31 -6.12 -8.33
CA THR A 120 -0.53 -5.10 -7.31
C THR A 120 -0.79 -5.76 -5.97
N THR A 121 -0.38 -5.07 -4.90
CA THR A 121 -0.74 -5.46 -3.54
C THR A 121 -1.84 -4.53 -3.06
N VAL A 122 -3.00 -5.09 -2.72
CA VAL A 122 -4.09 -4.32 -2.12
C VAL A 122 -3.93 -4.34 -0.61
N ILE A 123 -3.84 -3.16 -0.01
CA ILE A 123 -3.63 -2.97 1.41
C ILE A 123 -4.83 -2.29 2.03
N GLY A 124 -5.25 -2.79 3.19
CA GLY A 124 -6.32 -2.20 3.98
C GLY A 124 -7.71 -2.67 3.61
N PHE A 125 -7.87 -3.44 2.53
CA PHE A 125 -9.15 -4.05 2.17
C PHE A 125 -9.51 -5.22 3.11
N GLY A 126 -10.79 -5.38 3.42
CA GLY A 126 -11.31 -6.46 4.27
C GLY A 126 -11.13 -6.26 5.78
N LEU A 127 -10.58 -5.12 6.22
CA LEU A 127 -10.54 -4.79 7.64
C LEU A 127 -11.93 -4.36 8.14
N PRO A 128 -12.26 -4.58 9.42
CA PRO A 128 -13.51 -4.10 10.00
C PRO A 128 -13.68 -2.60 9.78
N PHE A 129 -14.82 -2.19 9.25
CA PHE A 129 -15.11 -0.81 8.87
C PHE A 129 -16.55 -0.44 9.22
N HIS A 130 -16.71 0.76 9.77
CA HIS A 130 -18.01 1.39 9.97
C HIS A 130 -17.98 2.79 9.34
N GLY A 131 -18.79 2.97 8.30
CA GLY A 131 -18.83 4.20 7.51
C GLY A 131 -19.41 5.40 8.24
N ALA A 132 -19.11 6.60 7.74
CA ALA A 132 -19.70 7.86 8.21
C ALA A 132 -21.22 7.95 8.00
N ASN A 133 -21.73 7.19 7.02
CA ASN A 133 -23.13 7.07 6.69
C ASN A 133 -23.39 5.73 6.00
N ALA A 134 -24.66 5.36 5.84
CA ALA A 134 -25.07 4.10 5.24
C ALA A 134 -24.53 3.92 3.80
N THR A 135 -24.47 4.99 3.01
CA THR A 135 -23.95 4.93 1.63
C THR A 135 -22.47 4.52 1.60
N VAL A 136 -21.63 5.15 2.43
CA VAL A 136 -20.21 4.82 2.53
C VAL A 136 -20.01 3.40 3.08
N ASP A 137 -20.83 3.01 4.05
CA ASP A 137 -20.80 1.67 4.62
C ASP A 137 -21.12 0.61 3.55
N ASP A 138 -22.18 0.83 2.77
CA ASP A 138 -22.61 -0.06 1.70
C ASP A 138 -21.55 -0.21 0.59
N TRP A 139 -20.86 0.87 0.23
CA TRP A 139 -19.78 0.82 -0.75
C TRP A 139 -18.62 -0.08 -0.31
N VAL A 140 -18.26 -0.03 0.96
CA VAL A 140 -17.09 -0.78 1.49
C VAL A 140 -17.49 -2.20 1.88
N ASN A 141 -18.56 -2.35 2.67
CA ASN A 141 -18.95 -3.61 3.30
C ASN A 141 -19.86 -4.46 2.41
N LYS A 142 -20.74 -3.85 1.62
CA LYS A 142 -21.70 -4.55 0.75
C LYS A 142 -21.32 -4.50 -0.74
N HIS A 143 -20.22 -3.82 -1.06
CA HIS A 143 -19.71 -3.66 -2.42
C HIS A 143 -20.75 -3.06 -3.39
N THR A 144 -21.61 -2.16 -2.91
CA THR A 144 -22.49 -1.42 -3.82
C THR A 144 -21.65 -0.49 -4.71
N PRO A 145 -22.11 -0.18 -5.95
CA PRO A 145 -21.35 0.67 -6.85
C PRO A 145 -21.06 2.06 -6.27
N ILE A 146 -19.77 2.42 -6.21
CA ILE A 146 -19.35 3.72 -5.70
C ILE A 146 -19.86 4.79 -6.65
N ALA A 147 -20.64 5.74 -6.12
CA ALA A 147 -21.32 6.77 -6.90
C ALA A 147 -22.13 6.23 -8.10
N GLY A 148 -22.62 4.99 -8.01
CA GLY A 148 -23.38 4.34 -9.10
C GLY A 148 -22.52 3.87 -10.28
N VAL A 149 -21.19 3.93 -10.18
CA VAL A 149 -20.27 3.66 -11.30
C VAL A 149 -19.74 2.24 -11.28
N THR A 150 -19.00 1.86 -10.26
CA THR A 150 -18.37 0.53 -10.17
C THR A 150 -18.19 0.13 -8.72
N PRO A 151 -18.36 -1.15 -8.37
CA PRO A 151 -18.13 -1.62 -7.00
C PRO A 151 -16.64 -1.64 -6.67
N LEU A 152 -16.31 -1.42 -5.39
CA LEU A 152 -14.93 -1.31 -4.91
C LEU A 152 -14.03 -2.49 -5.35
N PRO A 153 -14.45 -3.78 -5.26
CA PRO A 153 -13.59 -4.90 -5.67
C PRO A 153 -13.15 -4.84 -7.14
N GLU A 154 -13.98 -4.30 -8.04
CA GLU A 154 -13.62 -4.20 -9.47
C GLU A 154 -12.57 -3.11 -9.71
N ILE A 155 -12.60 -2.01 -8.96
CA ILE A 155 -11.51 -1.03 -8.95
C ILE A 155 -10.21 -1.68 -8.49
N LEU A 156 -10.27 -2.46 -7.41
CA LEU A 156 -9.09 -3.08 -6.79
C LEU A 156 -8.44 -4.16 -7.67
N LYS A 157 -9.22 -4.83 -8.53
CA LYS A 157 -8.73 -5.84 -9.50
C LYS A 157 -8.18 -5.22 -10.79
N THR A 158 -8.46 -3.95 -11.04
CA THR A 158 -8.08 -3.27 -12.28
C THR A 158 -6.55 -3.20 -12.44
N ARG A 159 -6.06 -3.41 -13.66
CA ARG A 159 -4.63 -3.31 -14.01
C ARG A 159 -4.25 -2.06 -14.81
N ASN A 160 -5.26 -1.35 -15.33
CA ASN A 160 -5.10 -0.15 -16.13
C ASN A 160 -5.89 0.99 -15.49
N PHE A 161 -5.21 1.99 -14.96
CA PHE A 161 -5.84 3.14 -14.33
C PHE A 161 -5.63 4.36 -15.20
N THR A 162 -6.71 5.11 -15.42
CA THR A 162 -6.64 6.46 -15.97
C THR A 162 -7.03 7.43 -14.87
N LEU A 163 -6.10 8.28 -14.47
CA LEU A 163 -6.29 9.27 -13.42
C LEU A 163 -6.29 10.67 -14.02
N LEU A 164 -7.19 11.51 -13.56
CA LEU A 164 -7.16 12.93 -13.82
C LEU A 164 -6.63 13.65 -12.58
N VAL A 165 -5.55 14.40 -12.72
CA VAL A 165 -4.85 15.07 -11.62
C VAL A 165 -4.66 16.54 -11.92
N LYS A 166 -4.73 17.37 -10.89
CA LYS A 166 -4.31 18.77 -10.94
C LYS A 166 -2.92 18.88 -10.29
N ALA A 167 -1.87 18.74 -11.10
CA ALA A 167 -0.49 18.69 -10.63
C ALA A 167 0.51 19.10 -11.71
N SER A 168 1.67 19.61 -11.29
CA SER A 168 2.76 19.90 -12.21
C SER A 168 3.37 18.62 -12.77
N LYS A 169 4.02 18.70 -13.94
CA LYS A 169 4.82 17.59 -14.50
C LYS A 169 5.86 17.12 -13.48
N HIS A 170 6.55 18.06 -12.85
CA HIS A 170 7.62 17.79 -11.91
C HIS A 170 7.13 16.97 -10.71
N ASP A 171 5.96 17.32 -10.15
CA ASP A 171 5.39 16.58 -9.01
C ASP A 171 5.00 15.15 -9.38
N LEU A 172 4.44 14.94 -10.57
CA LEU A 172 4.08 13.61 -11.06
C LEU A 172 5.32 12.76 -11.35
N ASP A 173 6.32 13.32 -12.01
CA ASP A 173 7.58 12.62 -12.30
C ASP A 173 8.28 12.22 -11.00
N ASN A 174 8.30 13.11 -10.00
CA ASN A 174 8.82 12.81 -8.66
C ASN A 174 7.99 11.72 -7.94
N MET A 175 6.67 11.75 -8.06
CA MET A 175 5.79 10.74 -7.46
C MET A 175 6.06 9.36 -8.07
N ILE A 176 6.09 9.26 -9.40
CA ILE A 176 6.37 8.02 -10.13
C ILE A 176 7.77 7.50 -9.80
N LYS A 177 8.77 8.40 -9.77
CA LYS A 177 10.13 8.06 -9.32
C LYS A 177 10.12 7.51 -7.90
N GLY A 178 9.41 8.15 -6.96
CA GLY A 178 9.29 7.66 -5.58
C GLY A 178 8.66 6.27 -5.46
N ILE A 179 7.72 5.92 -6.34
CA ILE A 179 7.16 4.56 -6.42
C ILE A 179 8.21 3.56 -6.91
N ASN A 180 8.99 3.91 -7.93
CA ASN A 180 10.02 3.05 -8.52
C ASN A 180 11.26 2.88 -7.65
N ASP A 181 11.64 3.91 -6.91
CA ASP A 181 12.78 3.93 -5.98
C ASP A 181 12.44 3.28 -4.63
N ARG A 182 11.17 2.92 -4.40
CA ARG A 182 10.73 2.25 -3.19
C ARG A 182 11.51 0.95 -3.03
N HIS A 183 12.29 0.87 -1.94
CA HIS A 183 13.00 -0.36 -1.58
C HIS A 183 11.99 -1.49 -1.42
N GLN A 184 12.19 -2.55 -2.20
CA GLN A 184 11.49 -3.79 -2.00
C GLN A 184 12.04 -4.41 -0.72
N ARG A 185 11.15 -4.86 0.18
CA ARG A 185 11.59 -5.47 1.44
C ARG A 185 12.45 -6.69 1.10
N SER A 186 13.68 -6.68 1.62
CA SER A 186 14.53 -7.86 1.63
C SER A 186 13.85 -8.95 2.47
N ASP A 187 14.08 -10.20 2.11
CA ASP A 187 13.77 -11.34 2.98
C ASP A 187 14.48 -11.15 4.33
N TYR A 188 13.92 -11.70 5.40
CA TYR A 188 14.53 -11.73 6.73
C TYR A 188 15.88 -12.47 6.74
N GLY A 189 16.17 -13.26 5.71
CA GLY A 189 17.48 -13.87 5.50
C GLY A 189 17.67 -15.21 6.20
N PHE A 190 16.62 -15.74 6.84
CA PHE A 190 16.64 -17.04 7.51
C PHE A 190 16.23 -18.21 6.59
N GLY A 191 15.85 -17.91 5.34
CA GLY A 191 15.43 -18.91 4.36
C GLY A 191 14.02 -19.41 4.60
N THR A 192 13.72 -20.62 4.09
CA THR A 192 12.37 -21.21 4.13
C THR A 192 12.23 -22.47 4.98
N ASP A 193 13.32 -22.88 5.63
CA ASP A 193 13.31 -24.01 6.54
C ASP A 193 13.29 -23.52 8.00
N HIS A 194 12.23 -23.90 8.72
CA HIS A 194 11.98 -23.52 10.10
C HIS A 194 12.32 -24.64 11.11
N GLY A 195 12.81 -25.80 10.64
CA GLY A 195 13.24 -26.88 11.51
C GLY A 195 14.51 -26.52 12.29
N TRP A 196 14.68 -27.05 13.50
CA TRP A 196 15.87 -26.78 14.30
C TRP A 196 17.14 -27.30 13.62
N ASN A 197 18.13 -26.42 13.39
CA ASN A 197 19.42 -26.80 12.81
C ASN A 197 20.54 -25.89 13.35
N TRP A 198 21.42 -26.46 14.17
CA TRP A 198 22.49 -25.73 14.85
C TRP A 198 23.50 -25.11 13.87
N GLU A 199 23.98 -25.90 12.92
CA GLU A 199 24.99 -25.47 11.93
C GLU A 199 24.49 -24.29 11.09
N ARG A 200 23.22 -24.33 10.68
CA ARG A 200 22.58 -23.26 9.93
C ARG A 200 22.43 -22.01 10.80
N TYR A 201 21.89 -22.14 12.00
CA TYR A 201 21.62 -20.98 12.86
C TYR A 201 22.91 -20.32 13.37
N ASN A 202 23.98 -21.08 13.64
CA ASN A 202 25.31 -20.53 13.94
C ASN A 202 25.88 -19.66 12.82
N ARG A 203 25.50 -19.91 11.56
CA ARG A 203 25.88 -19.04 10.43
C ARG A 203 24.94 -17.86 10.26
N GLN A 204 23.63 -18.09 10.33
CA GLN A 204 22.63 -17.08 10.00
C GLN A 204 22.50 -16.01 11.09
N ILE A 205 22.32 -16.40 12.35
CA ILE A 205 21.97 -15.48 13.44
C ILE A 205 23.02 -14.37 13.60
N PRO A 206 24.34 -14.64 13.62
CA PRO A 206 25.33 -13.57 13.73
C PRO A 206 25.31 -12.58 12.55
N GLN A 207 24.97 -13.05 11.34
CA GLN A 207 24.94 -12.22 10.12
C GLN A 207 23.68 -11.36 10.03
N THR A 208 22.59 -11.81 10.64
CA THR A 208 21.27 -11.16 10.58
C THR A 208 20.90 -10.44 11.89
N ARG A 209 21.84 -10.30 12.83
CA ARG A 209 21.60 -9.68 14.14
C ARG A 209 21.49 -8.16 14.03
N GLY A 210 20.63 -7.58 14.86
CA GLY A 210 20.45 -6.13 14.99
C GLY A 210 19.15 -5.62 14.36
N MET A 211 19.03 -4.29 14.29
CA MET A 211 17.84 -3.61 13.74
C MET A 211 17.86 -3.55 12.22
N LEU A 212 17.91 -4.71 11.57
CA LEU A 212 18.00 -4.82 10.10
C LEU A 212 16.64 -4.63 9.41
N PHE A 213 15.53 -4.73 10.15
CA PHE A 213 14.18 -4.69 9.60
C PHE A 213 13.31 -3.67 10.33
N PRO A 214 12.53 -2.85 9.61
CA PRO A 214 11.58 -1.94 10.22
C PRO A 214 10.44 -2.72 10.88
N GLN A 215 9.92 -2.19 12.00
CA GLN A 215 8.72 -2.72 12.63
C GLN A 215 7.58 -2.82 11.61
N THR A 216 6.94 -3.97 11.56
CA THR A 216 5.82 -4.19 10.63
C THR A 216 4.86 -5.24 11.17
N ILE A 217 3.59 -5.07 10.86
CA ILE A 217 2.54 -6.08 11.06
C ILE A 217 2.16 -6.75 9.72
N ARG A 218 3.03 -6.63 8.71
CA ARG A 218 2.81 -7.14 7.35
C ARG A 218 3.99 -7.94 6.90
N PHE A 219 3.69 -9.09 6.34
CA PHE A 219 4.66 -10.02 5.78
C PHE A 219 4.31 -10.23 4.30
N LYS A 220 5.32 -10.25 3.44
CA LYS A 220 5.23 -10.48 1.99
C LYS A 220 4.53 -11.80 1.69
N ASP A 221 4.82 -12.82 2.48
CA ASP A 221 4.29 -14.17 2.34
C ASP A 221 4.24 -14.89 3.69
N ARG A 222 3.77 -16.15 3.66
CA ARG A 222 3.70 -17.01 4.85
C ARG A 222 5.09 -17.25 5.44
N ASN A 223 6.11 -17.35 4.60
CA ASN A 223 7.47 -17.61 5.03
C ASN A 223 8.03 -16.45 5.87
N GLU A 224 7.85 -15.21 5.42
CA GLU A 224 8.29 -14.04 6.17
C GLU A 224 7.56 -13.94 7.52
N ARG A 225 6.24 -14.23 7.55
CA ARG A 225 5.47 -14.30 8.80
C ARG A 225 6.01 -15.37 9.76
N ASP A 226 6.19 -16.59 9.25
CA ASP A 226 6.63 -17.73 10.05
C ASP A 226 8.07 -17.53 10.51
N THR A 227 8.91 -16.87 9.70
CA THR A 227 10.25 -16.43 10.08
C THR A 227 10.19 -15.44 11.24
N ALA A 228 9.39 -14.37 11.15
CA ALA A 228 9.26 -13.40 12.24
C ALA A 228 8.79 -14.05 13.55
N TRP A 229 7.90 -15.04 13.45
CA TRP A 229 7.41 -15.77 14.62
C TRP A 229 8.46 -16.73 15.20
N THR A 230 9.07 -17.55 14.36
CA THR A 230 10.00 -18.60 14.78
C THR A 230 11.32 -18.02 15.29
N GLN A 231 11.82 -16.94 14.67
CA GLN A 231 13.12 -16.37 15.02
C GLN A 231 13.14 -15.70 16.40
N VAL A 232 11.99 -15.26 16.92
CA VAL A 232 11.89 -14.80 18.31
C VAL A 232 12.29 -15.90 19.30
N HIS A 233 11.90 -17.14 19.03
CA HIS A 233 12.24 -18.27 19.90
C HIS A 233 13.60 -18.87 19.57
N VAL A 234 13.94 -19.00 18.29
CA VAL A 234 15.21 -19.60 17.86
C VAL A 234 16.40 -18.79 18.37
N GLN A 235 16.35 -17.46 18.24
CA GLN A 235 17.46 -16.61 18.69
C GLN A 235 17.60 -16.63 20.22
N ASP A 236 16.49 -16.67 20.95
CA ASP A 236 16.48 -16.77 22.41
C ASP A 236 17.14 -18.08 22.90
N VAL A 237 16.76 -19.22 22.32
CA VAL A 237 17.37 -20.52 22.66
C VAL A 237 18.84 -20.57 22.23
N TRP A 238 19.16 -20.00 21.07
CA TRP A 238 20.53 -19.93 20.57
C TRP A 238 21.44 -19.11 21.48
N ASP A 239 20.98 -17.92 21.91
CA ASP A 239 21.69 -17.07 22.85
C ASP A 239 21.88 -17.76 24.20
N PHE A 240 20.80 -18.34 24.74
CA PHE A 240 20.86 -19.06 26.02
C PHE A 240 21.87 -20.21 26.00
N HIS A 241 21.95 -20.97 24.91
CA HIS A 241 22.93 -22.04 24.78
C HIS A 241 24.36 -21.52 24.73
N HIS A 242 24.63 -20.45 23.96
CA HIS A 242 25.97 -19.86 23.90
C HIS A 242 26.39 -19.24 25.23
N ASP A 243 25.45 -18.65 25.97
CA ASP A 243 25.70 -18.16 27.33
C ASP A 243 26.06 -19.32 28.28
N LEU A 244 25.40 -20.48 28.16
CA LEU A 244 25.75 -21.68 28.93
C LEU A 244 27.12 -22.25 28.58
N GLU A 245 27.46 -22.34 27.29
CA GLU A 245 28.79 -22.76 26.85
C GLU A 245 29.86 -21.82 27.42
N HIS A 246 29.61 -20.51 27.39
CA HIS A 246 30.52 -19.53 27.97
C HIS A 246 30.71 -19.74 29.48
N VAL A 247 29.64 -19.98 30.25
CA VAL A 247 29.72 -20.27 31.68
C VAL A 247 30.50 -21.56 31.96
N ASN A 248 30.35 -22.58 31.12
CA ASN A 248 31.07 -23.84 31.27
C ASN A 248 32.59 -23.68 31.01
N ASP A 249 32.96 -22.71 30.17
CA ASP A 249 34.35 -22.38 29.86
C ASP A 249 35.00 -21.41 30.88
N VAL A 250 34.21 -20.81 31.78
CA VAL A 250 34.73 -19.96 32.85
C VAL A 250 35.27 -20.85 33.98
N GLU A 251 36.59 -21.02 34.02
CA GLU A 251 37.27 -21.53 35.22
C GLU A 251 36.98 -20.58 36.40
N MET A 252 36.23 -21.05 37.39
CA MET A 252 36.10 -20.30 38.64
C MET A 252 37.46 -20.31 39.34
N PRO A 253 38.10 -19.14 39.57
CA PRO A 253 39.33 -19.11 40.35
C PRO A 253 39.01 -19.65 41.74
N ALA A 254 39.66 -20.76 42.11
CA ALA A 254 39.60 -21.26 43.47
C ALA A 254 40.13 -20.15 44.39
N LEU A 255 39.24 -19.56 45.18
CA LEU A 255 39.64 -18.73 46.32
C LEU A 255 40.28 -19.67 47.34
N ILE A 256 41.61 -19.75 47.28
CA ILE A 256 42.46 -20.30 48.35
C ILE A 256 43.03 -19.12 49.13
#